data_AF-A0RUC1-F1
#
_entry.id   AF-A0RUC1-F1
#
_cell.length_a   1.000
_cell.length_b   1.000
_cell.length_c   1.000
_cell.angle_alpha   90.00
_cell.angle_beta   90.00
_cell.angle_gamma   90.00
#
_symmetry.space_group_name_H-M   'P 1'
#
loop_
_entity.id
_entity.type
_entity.pdbx_description
1 polymer ?
#
loop_
_entity_poly.entity_id
_entity_poly.type
_entity_poly.pdbx_seq_one_letter_code
_entity_poly.pdbx_strand_id
1 'polypeptide(L)'
;MLGVTQAAVSNYIRGTRGDPKLMEKLGRETRIAAMLEELSEDLASSMEYTPSSLAKFIGLCNYIKSSLFICEIHHNLESNIDEKVCKECENMLLKGPGSVY
;
A
#
# COMPACT_ATOMS: atom_id res chain seq x y z
N MET A 1 9.22 -15.65 -6.19
CA MET A 1 9.02 -15.47 -4.73
C MET A 1 9.22 -13.99 -4.40
N LEU A 2 8.28 -13.32 -3.71
CA LEU A 2 8.30 -11.87 -3.40
C LEU A 2 9.48 -11.39 -2.53
N GLY A 3 10.50 -12.22 -2.30
CA GLY A 3 11.60 -11.93 -1.36
C GLY A 3 11.16 -11.87 0.12
N VAL A 4 9.94 -12.31 0.44
CA VAL A 4 9.38 -12.28 1.79
C VAL A 4 9.69 -13.59 2.51
N THR A 5 10.27 -13.50 3.70
CA THR A 5 10.56 -14.68 4.54
C THR A 5 9.36 -15.00 5.44
N GLN A 6 9.25 -16.27 5.86
CA GLN A 6 8.24 -16.69 6.84
C GLN A 6 8.32 -15.86 8.14
N ALA A 7 9.54 -15.50 8.56
CA ALA A 7 9.76 -14.65 9.72
C ALA A 7 9.21 -13.23 9.52
N ALA A 8 9.34 -12.67 8.31
CA ALA A 8 8.75 -11.38 7.97
C ALA A 8 7.21 -11.43 8.06
N VAL A 9 6.58 -12.47 7.50
CA VAL A 9 5.11 -12.68 7.59
C VAL A 9 4.67 -12.79 9.05
N SER A 10 5.37 -13.62 9.84
CA SER A 10 5.05 -13.81 11.26
C SER A 10 5.12 -12.51 12.05
N ASN A 11 6.11 -11.65 11.76
CA ASN A 11 6.25 -10.36 12.42
C ASN A 11 5.16 -9.35 12.04
N TYR A 12 4.61 -9.41 10.83
CA TYR A 12 3.44 -8.62 10.45
C TYR A 12 2.18 -9.10 11.19
N ILE A 13 1.93 -10.41 11.23
CA ILE A 13 0.76 -10.98 11.92
C ILE A 13 0.78 -10.68 13.43
N ARG A 14 1.98 -10.73 14.05
CA ARG A 14 2.15 -10.42 15.48
C ARG A 14 2.14 -8.92 15.79
N GLY A 15 2.05 -8.06 14.78
CA GLY A 15 2.13 -6.60 14.95
C GLY A 15 3.51 -6.10 15.38
N THR A 16 4.55 -6.92 15.28
CA THR A 16 5.94 -6.51 15.54
C THR A 16 6.51 -5.68 14.39
N ARG A 17 5.99 -5.89 13.17
CA ARG A 17 6.21 -5.06 11.99
C ARG A 17 4.86 -4.63 11.43
N GLY A 18 4.76 -3.39 10.97
CA GLY A 18 3.49 -2.81 10.51
C GLY A 18 2.63 -2.25 11.65
N ASP A 19 1.58 -1.51 11.27
CA ASP A 19 0.62 -0.90 12.19
C ASP A 19 -0.72 -1.64 12.08
N PRO A 20 -1.14 -2.40 13.12
CA PRO A 20 -2.41 -3.13 13.11
C PRO A 20 -3.63 -2.25 12.89
N LYS A 21 -3.62 -1.00 13.38
CA LYS A 21 -4.74 -0.06 13.17
C LYS A 21 -4.84 0.35 11.72
N LEU A 22 -3.69 0.57 11.08
CA LEU A 22 -3.65 0.85 9.66
C LEU A 22 -4.13 -0.35 8.84
N MET A 23 -3.66 -1.56 9.17
CA MET A 23 -4.10 -2.77 8.48
C MET A 23 -5.62 -2.95 8.58
N GLU A 24 -6.19 -2.74 9.76
CA GLU A 24 -7.64 -2.77 9.96
C GLU A 24 -8.34 -1.70 9.12
N LYS A 25 -7.82 -0.47 9.13
CA LYS A 25 -8.40 0.63 8.35
C LYS A 25 -8.38 0.35 6.83
N LEU A 26 -7.24 -0.10 6.30
CA LEU A 26 -7.10 -0.47 4.89
C LEU A 26 -7.99 -1.66 4.53
N GLY A 27 -8.14 -2.63 5.44
CA GLY A 27 -9.01 -3.79 5.24
C GLY A 27 -10.51 -3.45 5.23
N ARG A 28 -10.92 -2.34 5.84
CA ARG A 28 -12.31 -1.84 5.77
C ARG A 28 -12.64 -1.13 4.45
N GLU A 29 -11.63 -0.69 3.71
CA GLU A 29 -11.84 -0.07 2.41
C GLU A 29 -12.09 -1.16 1.37
N THR A 30 -13.36 -1.32 1.00
CA THR A 30 -13.85 -2.40 0.11
C THR A 30 -13.00 -2.54 -1.16
N ARG A 31 -12.60 -1.40 -1.76
CA ARG A 31 -11.79 -1.41 -2.97
C ARG A 31 -10.37 -1.93 -2.73
N ILE A 32 -9.74 -1.57 -1.61
CA ILE A 32 -8.41 -2.07 -1.24
C ILE A 32 -8.48 -3.56 -0.93
N ALA A 33 -9.49 -4.00 -0.18
CA ALA A 33 -9.69 -5.40 0.14
C ALA A 33 -9.84 -6.26 -1.12
N ALA A 34 -10.66 -5.83 -2.08
CA ALA A 34 -10.85 -6.53 -3.35
C ALA A 34 -9.56 -6.61 -4.18
N MET A 35 -8.80 -5.52 -4.28
CA MET A 35 -7.52 -5.50 -5.00
C MET A 35 -6.45 -6.39 -4.33
N LEU A 36 -6.45 -6.47 -3.00
CA LEU A 36 -5.57 -7.36 -2.24
C LEU A 36 -5.95 -8.83 -2.43
N GLU A 37 -7.25 -9.15 -2.43
CA GLU A 37 -7.76 -10.50 -2.65
C GLU A 37 -7.37 -10.99 -4.05
N GLU A 38 -7.64 -10.21 -5.08
CA GLU A 38 -7.26 -10.53 -6.47
C GLU A 38 -5.75 -10.76 -6.61
N LEU A 39 -4.92 -9.87 -6.05
CA LEU A 39 -3.47 -10.02 -6.09
C LEU A 39 -3.02 -11.29 -5.34
N SER A 40 -3.66 -11.60 -4.20
CA SER A 40 -3.31 -12.76 -3.38
C SER A 40 -3.70 -14.07 -4.06
N GLU A 41 -4.86 -14.12 -4.69
CA GLU A 41 -5.34 -15.26 -5.47
C GLU A 41 -4.43 -15.53 -6.67
N ASP A 42 -4.03 -14.49 -7.40
CA ASP A 42 -3.10 -14.60 -8.52
C ASP A 42 -1.75 -15.18 -8.08
N LEU A 43 -1.19 -14.64 -6.99
CA LEU A 43 0.11 -15.08 -6.47
C LEU A 43 0.05 -16.51 -5.93
N ALA A 44 -1.04 -16.89 -5.27
CA ALA A 44 -1.24 -18.23 -4.75
C ALA A 44 -1.43 -19.26 -5.88
N SER A 45 -2.19 -18.90 -6.92
CA SER A 45 -2.56 -19.80 -8.01
C SER A 45 -1.43 -20.00 -9.02
N SER A 46 -0.74 -18.92 -9.38
CA SER A 46 0.37 -18.99 -10.35
C SER A 46 1.69 -19.43 -9.72
N MET A 47 1.83 -19.32 -8.38
CA MET A 47 3.08 -19.45 -7.65
C MET A 47 4.23 -18.57 -8.19
N GLU A 48 3.90 -17.58 -9.03
CA GLU A 48 4.85 -16.78 -9.78
C GLU A 48 4.57 -15.29 -9.60
N TYR A 49 5.65 -14.51 -9.58
CA TYR A 49 5.54 -13.06 -9.62
C TYR A 49 5.63 -12.60 -11.06
N THR A 50 4.48 -12.34 -11.68
CA THR A 50 4.40 -11.98 -13.10
C THR A 50 4.37 -10.47 -13.29
N PRO A 51 4.66 -9.97 -14.51
CA PRO A 51 4.42 -8.57 -14.85
C PRO A 51 2.97 -8.12 -14.57
N SER A 52 2.00 -9.04 -14.69
CA SER A 52 0.60 -8.76 -14.35
C SER A 52 0.42 -8.54 -12.84
N SER A 53 0.97 -9.43 -12.00
CA SER A 53 0.94 -9.30 -10.54
C SER A 53 1.64 -8.01 -10.08
N LEU A 54 2.76 -7.65 -10.71
CA LEU A 54 3.45 -6.38 -10.46
C LEU A 54 2.58 -5.18 -10.85
N ALA A 55 1.91 -5.21 -12.00
CA ALA A 55 1.03 -4.14 -12.43
C ALA A 55 -0.16 -3.95 -11.47
N LYS A 56 -0.77 -5.05 -11.00
CA LYS A 56 -1.83 -5.03 -9.98
C LYS A 56 -1.32 -4.45 -8.65
N PHE A 57 -0.14 -4.87 -8.20
CA PHE A 57 0.49 -4.32 -7.00
C PHE A 57 0.78 -2.82 -7.11
N ILE A 58 1.35 -2.36 -8.23
CA ILE A 58 1.57 -0.93 -8.50
C ILE A 58 0.23 -0.18 -8.50
N GLY A 59 -0.80 -0.75 -9.14
CA GLY A 59 -2.15 -0.20 -9.15
C GLY A 59 -2.72 0.00 -7.74
N LEU A 60 -2.54 -0.98 -6.86
CA LEU A 60 -2.94 -0.89 -5.46
C LEU A 60 -2.20 0.23 -4.72
N CYS A 61 -0.87 0.30 -4.86
CA CYS A 61 -0.06 1.36 -4.25
C CYS A 61 -0.49 2.76 -4.74
N ASN A 62 -0.75 2.90 -6.04
CA ASN A 62 -1.24 4.14 -6.62
C ASN A 62 -2.60 4.53 -6.06
N TYR A 63 -3.54 3.57 -5.94
CA TYR A 63 -4.84 3.82 -5.36
C TYR A 63 -4.76 4.27 -3.89
N ILE A 64 -3.92 3.63 -3.08
CA ILE A 64 -3.68 4.01 -1.68
C ILE A 64 -3.13 5.44 -1.62
N LYS A 65 -2.19 5.79 -2.51
CA LYS A 65 -1.58 7.12 -2.57
C LYS A 65 -2.58 8.20 -3.00
N SER A 66 -3.36 7.97 -4.06
CA SER A 66 -4.36 8.95 -4.53
C SER A 66 -5.55 9.10 -3.59
N SER A 67 -5.85 8.08 -2.80
CA SER A 67 -6.88 8.12 -1.76
C SER A 67 -6.39 8.79 -0.46
N LEU A 68 -5.12 9.25 -0.44
CA LEU A 68 -4.48 9.95 0.68
C LEU A 68 -4.42 9.17 2.01
N PHE A 69 -4.73 7.87 2.00
CA PHE A 69 -4.65 7.02 3.20
C PHE A 69 -3.26 7.04 3.83
N ILE A 70 -2.21 7.10 3.00
CA ILE A 70 -0.83 7.16 3.46
C ILE A 70 -0.44 8.52 4.03
N CYS A 71 -1.05 9.59 3.51
CA CYS A 71 -0.83 10.95 3.98
C CYS A 71 -1.32 11.10 5.44
N GLU A 72 -2.43 10.45 5.83
CA GLU A 72 -2.88 10.43 7.23
C GLU A 72 -1.90 9.72 8.17
N ILE A 73 -1.34 8.57 7.77
CA ILE A 73 -0.31 7.88 8.58
C ILE A 73 0.91 8.78 8.75
N HIS A 74 1.34 9.40 7.64
CA HIS A 74 2.54 10.22 7.65
C HIS A 74 2.41 11.40 8.62
N HIS A 75 1.24 12.04 8.69
CA HIS A 75 0.98 13.10 9.68
C HIS A 75 0.93 12.59 11.12
N ASN A 76 0.47 11.34 11.33
CA ASN A 76 0.49 10.74 12.66
C ASN A 76 1.91 10.39 13.13
N LEU A 77 2.83 10.09 12.20
CA LEU A 77 4.23 9.76 12.49
C LEU A 77 5.12 11.01 12.58
N GLU A 78 4.87 12.00 11.73
CA GLU A 78 5.66 13.23 11.61
C GLU A 78 4.79 14.43 11.97
N SER A 79 4.86 14.86 13.23
CA SER A 79 4.04 15.95 13.78
C SER A 79 4.34 17.34 13.19
N ASN A 80 5.41 17.46 12.40
CA ASN A 80 5.87 18.73 11.83
C ASN A 80 5.39 18.97 10.39
N ILE A 81 4.50 18.11 9.87
CA ILE A 81 3.88 18.30 8.57
C ILE A 81 2.66 19.22 8.74
N ASP A 82 2.83 20.50 8.42
CA ASP A 82 1.79 21.53 8.53
C ASP A 82 0.80 21.50 7.34
N GLU A 83 1.18 20.87 6.23
CA GLU A 83 0.36 20.75 5.03
C GLU A 83 -0.66 19.61 5.16
N LYS A 84 -1.93 19.83 4.82
CA LYS A 84 -2.99 18.78 4.86
C LYS A 84 -2.74 17.61 3.90
N VAL A 85 -1.98 17.84 2.83
CA VAL A 85 -1.58 16.85 1.83
C VAL A 85 -0.09 17.05 1.63
N CYS A 86 0.72 15.98 1.76
CA CYS A 86 2.15 16.13 1.55
C CYS A 86 2.46 16.35 0.06
N LYS A 87 3.57 17.04 -0.23
CA LYS A 87 4.04 17.32 -1.60
C LYS A 87 4.14 16.10 -2.50
N GLU A 88 4.42 14.93 -1.92
CA GLU A 88 4.51 13.67 -2.67
C GLU A 88 3.13 13.15 -3.12
N CYS A 89 2.11 13.27 -2.27
CA CYS A 89 0.72 13.02 -2.63
C CYS A 89 0.22 14.10 -3.62
N GLU A 90 0.54 15.37 -3.37
CA GLU A 90 0.14 16.52 -4.21
C GLU A 90 0.68 16.41 -5.64
N ASN A 91 1.98 16.15 -5.81
CA ASN A 91 2.61 15.96 -7.12
C ASN A 91 1.96 14.82 -7.89
N MET A 92 1.60 13.73 -7.22
CA MET A 92 0.90 12.61 -7.84
C MET A 92 -0.51 12.99 -8.31
N LEU A 93 -1.23 13.82 -7.55
CA LEU A 93 -2.56 14.30 -7.95
C LEU A 93 -2.49 15.27 -9.12
N LEU A 94 -1.47 16.14 -9.17
CA LEU A 94 -1.29 17.14 -10.22
C LEU A 94 -0.73 16.55 -11.52
N LYS A 95 0.23 15.62 -11.43
CA LYS A 95 1.00 15.12 -12.57
C LYS A 95 0.72 13.66 -12.93
N GLY A 96 -0.03 12.94 -12.11
CA GLY A 96 -0.29 11.51 -12.25
C GLY A 96 0.77 10.61 -11.57
N PRO A 97 0.45 9.31 -11.36
CA PRO A 97 1.37 8.35 -10.74
C PRO A 97 2.66 8.17 -11.55
N GLY A 98 3.82 8.20 -10.88
CA GLY A 98 5.13 7.98 -11.50
C GLY A 98 5.75 9.21 -12.18
N SER A 99 5.11 10.37 -12.13
CA SER A 99 5.72 11.62 -12.59
C SER A 99 6.72 12.14 -11.54
N VAL A 100 7.95 11.63 -11.62
CA VAL A 100 9.09 12.13 -10.82
C VAL A 100 10.02 12.90 -11.75
N TYR A 101 9.54 13.96 -12.39
CA TYR A 101 10.31 15.10 -12.92
C TYR A 101 9.36 16.31 -13.09
#